data_AF-A0A1F5TM75-F1
#
_entry.id   AF-A0A1F5TM75-F1
#
_cell.length_a   1.000
_cell.length_b   1.000
_cell.length_c   1.000
_cell.angle_alpha   90.00
_cell.angle_beta   90.00
_cell.angle_gamma   90.00
#
_symmetry.space_group_name_H-M   'P 1'
#
loop_
_entity.id
_entity.type
_entity.pdbx_description
1 polymer ?
#
loop_
_entity_poly.entity_id
_entity_poly.type
_entity_poly.pdbx_seq_one_letter_code
_entity_poly.pdbx_strand_id
1 'polypeptide(L)'
;MDKNLQKFIDEQEKKLVDCLHSDDTEKEILLSWMAKLTEEVGELSDEILLYSGYQRKEKRDAKKQDALGGELADVIIVTLLLAKRTNIDIQKALADKIKKINKRKYVRK
;
A
#
# COMPACT_ATOMS: atom_id res chain seq x y z
N MET A 1 -12.80 6.15 -7.99
CA MET A 1 -12.00 6.54 -6.80
C MET A 1 -12.54 7.86 -6.29
N ASP A 2 -12.49 8.12 -4.99
CA ASP A 2 -12.82 9.44 -4.45
C ASP A 2 -11.92 10.51 -5.11
N LYS A 3 -12.49 11.65 -5.48
CA LYS A 3 -11.76 12.76 -6.12
C LYS A 3 -10.68 13.32 -5.19
N ASN A 4 -10.89 13.26 -3.88
CA ASN A 4 -9.91 13.68 -2.89
C ASN A 4 -8.68 12.77 -2.88
N LEU A 5 -8.91 11.45 -2.94
CA LEU A 5 -7.83 10.47 -2.98
C LEU A 5 -7.01 10.58 -4.27
N GLN A 6 -7.66 10.81 -5.42
CA GLN A 6 -6.94 11.03 -6.68
C GLN A 6 -6.03 12.24 -6.60
N LYS A 7 -6.56 13.38 -6.14
CA LYS A 7 -5.76 14.61 -5.98
C LYS A 7 -4.58 14.39 -5.04
N PHE A 8 -4.77 13.67 -3.93
CA PHE A 8 -3.70 13.34 -3.00
C PHE A 8 -2.61 12.48 -3.67
N ILE A 9 -2.99 11.42 -4.40
CA ILE A 9 -2.02 10.57 -5.11
C ILE A 9 -1.24 11.38 -6.15
N ASP A 10 -1.89 12.32 -6.85
CA ASP A 10 -1.24 13.21 -7.80
C ASP A 10 -0.21 14.14 -7.14
N GLU A 11 -0.56 14.69 -5.97
CA GLU A 11 0.35 15.53 -5.19
C GLU A 11 1.55 14.75 -4.64
N GLN A 12 1.33 13.52 -4.15
CA GLN A 12 2.41 12.67 -3.64
C GLN A 12 3.35 12.20 -4.75
N GLU A 13 2.81 11.82 -5.91
CA GLU A 13 3.64 11.48 -7.07
C GLU A 13 4.53 12.64 -7.48
N LYS A 14 3.98 13.86 -7.53
CA LYS A 14 4.75 15.06 -7.87
C LYS A 14 5.86 15.34 -6.87
N LYS A 15 5.55 15.35 -5.57
CA LYS A 15 6.55 15.56 -4.51
C LYS A 15 7.68 14.55 -4.60
N LEU A 16 7.37 13.30 -4.93
CA LEU A 16 8.40 12.28 -5.02
C LEU A 16 9.28 12.43 -6.26
N VAL A 17 8.69 12.80 -7.41
CA VAL A 17 9.45 13.12 -8.63
C VAL A 17 10.37 14.32 -8.40
N ASP A 18 9.92 15.32 -7.64
CA ASP A 18 10.74 16.49 -7.30
C ASP A 18 11.90 16.14 -6.34
N CYS A 19 11.76 15.07 -5.54
CA CYS A 19 12.82 14.56 -4.65
C CYS A 19 13.80 13.60 -5.34
N LEU A 20 13.46 13.08 -6.52
CA LEU A 20 14.32 12.19 -7.30
C LEU A 20 15.18 13.03 -8.25
N HIS A 21 16.44 12.64 -8.44
CA HIS A 21 17.36 13.41 -9.28
C HIS A 21 16.99 13.24 -10.75
N SER A 22 17.17 14.31 -11.54
CA SER A 22 16.83 14.35 -12.98
C SER A 22 17.51 13.26 -13.82
N ASP A 23 18.58 12.66 -13.29
CA ASP A 23 19.40 11.64 -13.95
C ASP A 23 18.94 10.21 -13.65
N ASP A 24 18.00 10.01 -12.70
CA ASP A 24 17.53 8.67 -12.33
C ASP A 24 16.70 8.06 -13.47
N THR A 25 17.09 6.87 -13.88
CA THR A 25 16.39 6.08 -14.88
C THR A 25 15.01 5.70 -14.35
N GLU A 26 14.00 5.54 -15.23
CA GLU A 26 12.67 5.06 -14.84
C GLU A 26 12.70 3.77 -13.99
N LYS A 27 13.71 2.92 -14.21
CA LYS A 27 13.95 1.69 -13.44
C LYS A 27 14.38 1.98 -12.00
N GLU A 28 15.24 2.96 -11.78
CA GLU A 28 15.73 3.33 -10.43
C GLU A 28 14.59 3.92 -9.60
N ILE A 29 13.76 4.74 -10.23
CA ILE A 29 12.54 5.28 -9.62
C ILE A 29 11.61 4.14 -9.19
N LEU A 30 11.38 3.15 -10.05
CA LEU A 30 10.54 2.00 -9.72
C LEU A 30 11.10 1.17 -8.56
N LEU A 31 12.43 1.01 -8.48
CA LEU A 31 13.10 0.33 -7.36
C LEU A 31 12.92 1.10 -6.05
N SER A 32 13.04 2.42 -6.07
CA SER A 32 12.76 3.27 -4.89
C SER A 32 11.32 3.11 -4.41
N TRP A 33 10.34 3.03 -5.32
CA TRP A 33 8.95 2.76 -4.96
C TRP A 33 8.75 1.37 -4.36
N MET A 34 9.46 0.36 -4.88
CA MET A 34 9.42 -0.99 -4.30
C MET A 34 10.07 -1.05 -2.91
N ALA A 35 11.13 -0.28 -2.68
CA ALA A 35 11.74 -0.14 -1.37
C ALA A 35 10.76 0.50 -0.38
N LYS A 36 10.09 1.59 -0.78
CA LYS A 36 9.08 2.25 0.06
C LYS A 36 7.89 1.32 0.37
N LEU A 37 7.39 0.57 -0.61
CA LEU A 37 6.33 -0.43 -0.35
C LEU A 37 6.78 -1.49 0.67
N THR A 38 8.05 -1.91 0.61
CA THR A 38 8.58 -2.91 1.54
C THR A 38 8.68 -2.36 2.96
N GLU A 39 9.02 -1.07 3.11
CA GLU A 39 9.02 -0.36 4.40
C GLU A 39 7.61 -0.37 5.02
N GLU A 40 6.59 0.11 4.30
CA GLU A 40 5.19 0.15 4.80
C GLU A 40 4.66 -1.24 5.16
N VAL A 41 5.03 -2.27 4.38
CA VAL A 41 4.65 -3.67 4.69
C VAL A 41 5.35 -4.17 5.95
N GLY A 42 6.57 -3.70 6.22
CA GLY A 42 7.30 -3.97 7.45
C GLY A 42 6.63 -3.36 8.68
N GLU A 43 6.23 -2.09 8.59
CA GLU A 43 5.50 -1.38 9.65
C GLU A 43 4.13 -2.03 9.92
N LEU A 44 3.38 -2.33 8.86
CA LEU A 44 2.14 -3.11 8.96
C LEU A 44 2.37 -4.49 9.62
N SER A 45 3.48 -5.16 9.30
CA SER A 45 3.79 -6.46 9.90
C SER A 45 4.03 -6.35 11.40
N ASP A 46 4.72 -5.31 11.87
CA ASP A 46 4.93 -5.08 13.30
C ASP A 46 3.60 -4.79 14.02
N GLU A 47 2.73 -3.99 13.42
CA GLU A 47 1.41 -3.68 13.99
C GLU A 47 0.49 -4.90 13.99
N ILE A 48 0.53 -5.77 12.97
CA ILE A 48 -0.18 -7.06 12.97
C ILE A 48 0.31 -7.97 14.09
N LEU A 49 1.61 -8.05 14.34
CA LEU A 49 2.16 -8.84 15.46
C LEU A 49 1.73 -8.29 16.81
N LEU A 50 1.67 -6.97 16.93
CA LEU A 50 1.15 -6.27 18.11
C LEU A 50 -0.35 -6.52 18.33
N TYR A 51 -1.14 -6.46 17.26
CA TYR A 51 -2.59 -6.71 17.26
C TYR A 51 -2.91 -8.18 17.57
N SER A 52 -2.15 -9.11 16.98
CA SER A 52 -2.31 -10.56 17.16
C SER A 52 -1.84 -11.05 18.53
N GLY A 53 -1.24 -10.17 19.35
CA GLY A 53 -0.87 -10.48 20.73
C GLY A 53 0.41 -11.31 20.89
N TYR A 54 1.22 -11.42 19.83
CA TYR A 54 2.52 -12.10 19.85
C TYR A 54 3.65 -11.22 20.42
N GLN A 55 3.41 -9.90 20.60
CA GLN A 55 4.31 -9.00 21.32
C GLN A 55 3.99 -8.89 22.84
N ARG A 56 5.00 -8.49 23.65
CA ARG A 56 4.91 -8.37 25.11
C ARG A 56 3.71 -7.50 25.56
N LYS A 57 3.02 -7.96 26.62
CA LYS A 57 1.75 -7.42 27.13
C LYS A 57 1.81 -5.96 27.61
N GLU A 58 3.00 -5.44 27.88
CA GLU A 58 3.22 -4.10 28.46
C GLU A 58 2.91 -2.94 27.48
N LYS A 59 2.84 -3.20 26.18
CA LYS A 59 2.45 -2.20 25.15
C LYS A 59 0.95 -2.27 24.79
N ARG A 60 0.09 -2.83 25.64
CA ARG A 60 -1.33 -3.10 25.29
C ARG A 60 -2.28 -1.92 25.43
N ASP A 61 -1.83 -0.80 25.98
CA ASP A 61 -2.74 0.28 26.39
C ASP A 61 -3.24 1.14 25.21
N ALA A 62 -4.52 0.89 24.88
CA ALA A 62 -5.55 1.87 24.54
C ALA A 62 -5.54 2.67 23.22
N LYS A 63 -4.63 2.46 22.25
CA LYS A 63 -4.67 3.19 20.94
C LYS A 63 -4.42 2.36 19.66
N LYS A 64 -4.69 1.04 19.68
CA LYS A 64 -4.20 0.12 18.63
C LYS A 64 -5.02 0.01 17.34
N GLN A 65 -6.34 0.20 17.40
CA GLN A 65 -7.17 0.03 16.19
C GLN A 65 -6.92 1.12 15.16
N ASP A 66 -6.68 2.36 15.62
CA ASP A 66 -6.38 3.49 14.73
C ASP A 66 -4.99 3.34 14.07
N ALA A 67 -4.01 2.75 14.77
CA ALA A 67 -2.67 2.50 14.25
C ALA A 67 -2.69 1.46 13.12
N LEU A 68 -3.32 0.30 13.34
CA LEU A 68 -3.45 -0.73 12.29
C LEU A 68 -4.19 -0.22 11.05
N GLY A 69 -5.23 0.62 11.27
CA GLY A 69 -5.94 1.27 10.18
C GLY A 69 -5.05 2.20 9.36
N GLY A 70 -4.13 2.94 10.01
CA GLY A 70 -3.12 3.78 9.37
C GLY A 70 -2.17 2.97 8.50
N GLU A 71 -1.52 1.96 9.07
CA GLU A 71 -0.55 1.11 8.34
C GLU A 71 -1.17 0.41 7.12
N LEU A 72 -2.43 -0.04 7.25
CA LEU A 72 -3.17 -0.60 6.12
C LEU A 72 -3.43 0.44 5.03
N ALA A 73 -3.76 1.68 5.41
CA ALA A 73 -3.97 2.77 4.47
C ALA A 73 -2.67 3.14 3.76
N ASP A 74 -1.53 3.16 4.46
CA ASP A 74 -0.23 3.53 3.89
C ASP A 74 0.23 2.51 2.84
N VAL A 75 0.10 1.20 3.11
CA VAL A 75 0.37 0.15 2.12
C VAL A 75 -0.51 0.31 0.87
N ILE A 76 -1.80 0.64 1.05
CA ILE A 76 -2.73 0.88 -0.07
C ILE A 76 -2.30 2.11 -0.88
N ILE A 77 -1.95 3.21 -0.22
CA ILE A 77 -1.53 4.46 -0.85
C ILE A 77 -0.28 4.23 -1.70
N VAL A 78 0.74 3.56 -1.17
CA VAL A 78 1.97 3.27 -1.92
C VAL A 78 1.69 2.34 -3.11
N THR A 79 0.79 1.38 -2.94
CA THR A 79 0.35 0.51 -4.05
C THR A 79 -0.37 1.30 -5.14
N LEU A 80 -1.21 2.28 -4.79
CA LEU A 80 -1.90 3.15 -5.74
C LEU A 80 -0.91 4.07 -6.47
N LEU A 81 0.11 4.59 -5.78
CA LEU A 81 1.19 5.38 -6.38
C LEU A 81 1.95 4.57 -7.43
N LEU A 82 2.30 3.32 -7.12
CA LEU A 82 2.93 2.38 -8.06
C LEU A 82 2.05 2.11 -9.29
N ALA A 83 0.75 1.87 -9.09
CA ALA A 83 -0.18 1.65 -10.19
C ALA A 83 -0.27 2.87 -11.11
N LYS A 84 -0.28 4.08 -10.53
CA LYS A 84 -0.27 5.32 -11.30
C LYS A 84 1.02 5.48 -12.10
N ARG A 85 2.17 5.28 -11.48
CA ARG A 85 3.49 5.41 -12.13
C ARG A 85 3.68 4.42 -13.27
N THR A 86 3.13 3.22 -13.14
CA THR A 86 3.18 2.16 -14.17
C THR A 86 2.06 2.29 -15.21
N ASN A 87 1.24 3.34 -15.13
CA ASN A 87 0.09 3.60 -16.00
C ASN A 87 -0.92 2.43 -16.04
N ILE A 88 -1.11 1.77 -14.90
CA ILE A 88 -2.06 0.66 -14.72
C ILE A 88 -3.40 1.21 -14.24
N ASP A 89 -4.48 0.90 -14.96
CA ASP A 89 -5.84 1.07 -14.45
C ASP A 89 -6.13 0.04 -13.36
N ILE A 90 -5.83 0.43 -12.13
CA ILE A 90 -5.97 -0.42 -10.95
C ILE A 90 -7.43 -0.81 -10.69
N GLN A 91 -8.41 0.04 -11.02
CA GLN A 91 -9.82 -0.28 -10.82
C GLN A 91 -10.25 -1.41 -11.74
N LYS A 92 -9.87 -1.34 -13.02
CA LYS A 92 -10.12 -2.41 -13.99
C LYS A 92 -9.39 -3.69 -13.59
N ALA A 93 -8.11 -3.59 -13.22
CA ALA A 93 -7.31 -4.74 -12.80
C ALA A 93 -7.92 -5.44 -11.57
N LEU A 94 -8.38 -4.69 -10.57
CA LEU A 94 -9.07 -5.20 -9.39
C LEU A 94 -10.40 -5.86 -9.76
N ALA A 95 -11.23 -5.21 -10.58
CA ALA A 95 -12.50 -5.77 -11.02
C ALA A 95 -12.32 -7.13 -11.74
N ASP A 96 -11.33 -7.22 -12.62
CA ASP A 96 -10.99 -8.46 -13.32
C ASP A 96 -10.44 -9.53 -12.39
N LYS A 97 -9.63 -9.16 -11.39
CA LYS A 97 -9.11 -10.08 -10.39
C LYS A 97 -10.23 -10.63 -9.48
N ILE A 98 -11.15 -9.78 -9.02
CA ILE A 98 -12.32 -10.18 -8.22
C ILE A 98 -13.19 -11.17 -9.00
N LYS A 99 -13.48 -10.88 -10.28
CA LYS A 99 -14.21 -11.82 -11.16
C LYS A 99 -13.50 -13.17 -11.25
N LYS A 100 -12.17 -13.19 -11.38
CA LYS A 100 -11.38 -14.44 -11.42
C LYS A 100 -11.44 -15.19 -10.08
N ILE A 101 -11.36 -14.50 -8.94
CA ILE A 101 -11.44 -15.10 -7.60
C ILE A 101 -12.83 -15.69 -7.37
N ASN A 102 -13.91 -14.97 -7.67
CA ASN A 102 -15.28 -15.47 -7.49
C ASN A 102 -15.59 -16.68 -8.39
N LYS A 103 -14.97 -16.77 -9.56
CA LYS A 103 -15.06 -17.95 -10.45
C LYS A 103 -14.31 -19.16 -9.91
N ARG A 104 -13.23 -18.94 -9.14
CA ARG A 104 -12.55 -20.00 -8.38
C ARG A 104 -13.41 -20.31 -7.15
N LYS A 105 -14.49 -21.09 -7.34
CA LYS A 105 -15.22 -21.67 -6.23
C LYS A 105 -14.21 -22.38 -5.32
N TYR A 106 -14.00 -21.84 -4.12
CA TYR A 106 -13.37 -22.59 -3.04
C TYR A 106 -14.36 -23.67 -2.63
N VAL A 107 -14.30 -24.82 -3.30
CA VAL A 107 -14.81 -26.06 -2.71
C VAL A 107 -13.90 -26.30 -1.52
N ARG A 108 -14.35 -25.94 -0.31
CA ARG A 108 -13.76 -26.45 0.92
C ARG A 108 -13.78 -27.98 0.79
N LYS A 109 -12.61 -28.59 0.66
CA LYS A 109 -12.41 -30.01 0.98
C LYS A 109 -12.23 -30.13 2.49
#